data_AF-A0A936FGR2-F1
#
_entry.id   AF-A0A936FGR2-F1
#
_cell.length_a   1.000
_cell.length_b   1.000
_cell.length_c   1.000
_cell.angle_alpha   90.00
_cell.angle_beta   90.00
_cell.angle_gamma   90.00
#
_symmetry.space_group_name_H-M   'P 1'
#
loop_
_entity.id
_entity.type
_entity.pdbx_description
1 polymer ?
#
loop_
_entity_poly.entity_id
_entity_poly.type
_entity_poly.pdbx_seq_one_letter_code
_entity_poly.pdbx_strand_id
1 'polypeptide(L)'
;MALIAVLWVLAAFGVLVASLGYSVRQQARLVAGERDAVVAQALADGAIQLALQQLQVARSRPTALTRSPVEFAGHAITVTLQPLSGLIDLNGAQPPLLAALLQVAGGLPPGAAEPLAQQLVEWRGARPDGGAPWHFEAVEDLLLVPGIDYPLYERLRPLLTADGESQAGVAPLAALPDVLAVLTQGDAARAGQIAAARDSGQPGVDLTTLDPQFAQGGSTSRYRIWAEVPLNTGKMAYFARTVLLSPNTVGVPWRTLHTERGITTR
;
A
#
# COMPACT_ATOMS: atom_id res chain seq x y z
N MET A 1 61.17 -32.03 -8.02
CA MET A 1 60.36 -31.19 -8.92
C MET A 1 58.97 -31.76 -9.21
N ALA A 2 58.84 -33.04 -9.61
CA ALA A 2 57.53 -33.64 -9.96
C ALA A 2 56.46 -33.58 -8.85
N LEU A 3 56.85 -33.76 -7.59
CA LEU A 3 55.93 -33.82 -6.44
C LEU A 3 55.25 -32.46 -6.14
N ILE A 4 55.98 -31.35 -6.35
CA ILE A 4 55.45 -29.99 -6.20
C ILE A 4 54.41 -29.69 -7.28
N ALA A 5 54.68 -30.10 -8.53
CA ALA A 5 53.75 -29.91 -9.65
C ALA A 5 52.42 -30.64 -9.42
N VAL A 6 52.46 -31.89 -8.94
CA VAL A 6 51.26 -32.67 -8.60
C VAL A 6 50.45 -32.00 -7.49
N LEU A 7 51.13 -31.49 -6.46
CA LEU A 7 50.48 -30.82 -5.34
C LEU A 7 49.76 -29.54 -5.76
N TRP A 8 50.35 -28.76 -6.68
CA TRP A 8 49.70 -27.58 -7.26
C TRP A 8 48.48 -27.92 -8.12
N VAL A 9 48.54 -29.00 -8.92
CA VAL A 9 47.39 -29.47 -9.70
C VAL A 9 46.25 -29.93 -8.78
N LEU A 10 46.56 -30.67 -7.72
CA LEU A 10 45.56 -31.08 -6.73
C LEU A 10 44.93 -29.88 -6.01
N ALA A 11 45.73 -28.87 -5.64
CA ALA A 11 45.23 -27.65 -5.04
C ALA A 11 44.29 -26.89 -6.00
N ALA A 12 44.70 -26.73 -7.27
CA ALA A 12 43.86 -26.09 -8.29
C ALA A 12 42.55 -26.86 -8.52
N PHE A 13 42.60 -28.19 -8.55
CA PHE A 13 41.43 -29.05 -8.68
C PHE A 13 40.50 -28.92 -7.46
N GLY A 14 41.05 -28.87 -6.25
CA GLY A 14 40.29 -28.63 -5.03
C GLY A 14 39.54 -27.30 -5.04
N VAL A 15 40.20 -26.23 -5.50
CA VAL A 15 39.56 -24.90 -5.66
C VAL A 15 38.44 -24.94 -6.70
N LEU A 16 38.63 -25.62 -7.84
CA LEU A 16 37.61 -25.76 -8.87
C LEU A 16 36.39 -26.55 -8.38
N VAL A 17 36.60 -27.64 -7.65
CA VAL A 17 35.50 -28.42 -7.08
C VAL A 17 34.74 -27.62 -6.02
N ALA A 18 35.45 -26.87 -5.17
CA ALA A 18 34.84 -26.01 -4.15
C ALA A 18 34.03 -24.87 -4.79
N SER A 19 34.55 -24.21 -5.83
CA SER A 19 33.84 -23.12 -6.52
C SER A 19 32.60 -23.63 -7.25
N LEU A 20 32.68 -24.78 -7.91
CA LEU A 20 31.53 -25.41 -8.56
C LEU A 20 30.46 -25.81 -7.53
N GLY A 21 30.88 -26.42 -6.41
CA GLY A 21 29.97 -26.78 -5.32
C GLY A 21 29.28 -25.56 -4.69
N TYR A 22 30.00 -24.45 -4.56
CA TYR A 22 29.43 -23.18 -4.11
C TYR A 22 28.41 -22.63 -5.11
N SER A 23 28.75 -22.60 -6.40
CA SER A 23 27.86 -22.13 -7.48
C SER A 23 26.56 -22.93 -7.55
N VAL A 24 26.64 -24.27 -7.51
CA VAL A 24 25.45 -25.14 -7.54
C VAL A 24 24.55 -24.89 -6.33
N ARG A 25 25.12 -24.73 -5.13
CA ARG A 25 24.34 -24.40 -3.92
C ARG A 25 23.66 -23.03 -4.04
N GLN A 26 24.33 -22.04 -4.63
CA GLN A 26 23.72 -20.73 -4.89
C GLN A 26 22.56 -20.85 -5.88
N GLN A 27 22.74 -21.55 -7.00
CA GLN A 27 21.68 -21.77 -7.98
C GLN A 27 20.48 -22.51 -7.36
N ALA A 28 20.72 -23.55 -6.57
CA ALA A 28 19.66 -24.27 -5.87
C ALA A 28 18.88 -23.37 -4.89
N ARG A 29 19.57 -22.48 -4.16
CA ARG A 29 18.93 -21.51 -3.27
C ARG A 29 18.10 -20.46 -4.02
N LEU A 30 18.59 -19.99 -5.16
CA LEU A 30 17.85 -19.03 -6.00
C LEU A 30 16.55 -19.66 -6.54
N VAL A 31 16.64 -20.85 -7.13
CA VAL A 31 15.47 -21.57 -7.66
C VAL A 31 14.46 -21.91 -6.56
N ALA A 32 14.93 -22.33 -5.38
CA ALA A 32 14.06 -22.58 -4.23
C ALA A 32 13.34 -21.30 -3.78
N GLY A 33 14.04 -20.15 -3.75
CA GLY A 33 13.45 -18.86 -3.40
C GLY A 33 12.39 -18.39 -4.39
N GLU A 34 12.63 -18.55 -5.69
CA GLU A 34 11.63 -18.23 -6.72
C GLU A 34 10.38 -19.09 -6.61
N ARG A 35 10.57 -20.41 -6.39
CA ARG A 35 9.45 -21.32 -6.16
C ARG A 35 8.64 -20.91 -4.92
N ASP A 36 9.31 -20.62 -3.81
CA ASP A 36 8.64 -20.20 -2.57
C ASP A 36 7.84 -18.91 -2.77
N ALA A 37 8.38 -17.95 -3.52
CA ALA A 37 7.68 -16.71 -3.85
C ALA A 37 6.43 -16.94 -4.70
N VAL A 38 6.51 -17.83 -5.70
CA VAL A 38 5.34 -18.20 -6.54
C VAL A 38 4.26 -18.90 -5.72
N VAL A 39 4.65 -19.85 -4.85
CA VAL A 39 3.71 -20.53 -3.94
C VAL A 39 3.06 -19.54 -2.99
N ALA A 40 3.85 -18.64 -2.40
CA ALA A 40 3.33 -17.61 -1.50
C ALA A 40 2.36 -16.66 -2.21
N GLN A 41 2.67 -16.27 -3.46
CA GLN A 41 1.77 -15.46 -4.26
C GLN A 41 0.45 -16.18 -4.55
N ALA A 42 0.49 -17.47 -4.92
CA ALA A 42 -0.71 -18.26 -5.16
C ALA A 42 -1.59 -18.42 -3.91
N LEU A 43 -0.95 -18.63 -2.74
CA LEU A 43 -1.63 -18.67 -1.45
C LEU A 43 -2.29 -17.32 -1.11
N ALA A 44 -1.55 -16.22 -1.27
CA ALA A 44 -2.06 -14.86 -1.07
C ALA A 44 -3.25 -14.56 -1.99
N ASP A 45 -3.13 -14.90 -3.28
CA ASP A 45 -4.20 -14.71 -4.27
C ASP A 45 -5.47 -15.46 -3.90
N GLY A 46 -5.35 -16.71 -3.46
CA GLY A 46 -6.49 -17.52 -3.02
C GLY A 46 -7.15 -16.97 -1.75
N ALA A 47 -6.36 -16.58 -0.76
CA ALA A 47 -6.86 -15.96 0.47
C ALA A 47 -7.57 -14.63 0.19
N ILE A 48 -7.02 -13.79 -0.69
CA ILE A 48 -7.64 -12.53 -1.11
C ILE A 48 -8.96 -12.79 -1.83
N GLN A 49 -9.02 -13.77 -2.74
CA GLN A 49 -10.27 -14.10 -3.43
C GLN A 49 -11.36 -14.57 -2.47
N LEU A 50 -11.02 -15.40 -1.48
CA LEU A 50 -11.96 -15.82 -0.43
C LEU A 50 -12.40 -14.64 0.44
N ALA A 51 -11.48 -13.76 0.83
CA ALA A 51 -11.81 -12.56 1.60
C ALA A 51 -12.75 -11.62 0.83
N LEU A 52 -12.55 -11.45 -0.48
CA LEU A 52 -13.43 -10.66 -1.34
C LEU A 52 -14.81 -11.30 -1.50
N GLN A 53 -14.89 -12.61 -1.60
CA GLN A 53 -16.16 -13.34 -1.60
C GLN A 53 -16.92 -13.14 -0.28
N GLN A 54 -16.25 -13.25 0.86
CA GLN A 54 -16.82 -12.99 2.18
C GLN A 54 -17.31 -11.54 2.30
N LEU A 55 -16.51 -10.58 1.82
CA LEU A 55 -16.84 -9.17 1.81
C LEU A 55 -18.07 -8.88 0.94
N GLN A 56 -18.26 -9.60 -0.16
CA GLN A 56 -19.41 -9.43 -1.04
C GLN A 56 -20.73 -9.80 -0.37
N VAL A 57 -20.76 -10.88 0.41
CA VAL A 57 -21.97 -11.35 1.12
C VAL A 57 -22.15 -10.71 2.50
N ALA A 58 -21.19 -9.90 2.94
CA ALA A 58 -21.25 -9.18 4.21
C ALA A 58 -22.44 -8.21 4.24
N ARG A 59 -23.18 -8.21 5.35
CA ARG A 59 -24.35 -7.34 5.55
C ARG A 59 -23.99 -5.86 5.64
N SER A 60 -22.80 -5.56 6.16
CA SER A 60 -22.25 -4.22 6.28
C SER A 60 -20.85 -4.18 5.68
N ARG A 61 -20.54 -3.06 5.03
CA ARG A 61 -19.21 -2.79 4.49
C ARG A 61 -18.27 -2.33 5.61
N PRO A 62 -17.04 -2.83 5.67
CA PRO A 62 -16.03 -2.32 6.59
C PRO A 62 -15.74 -0.85 6.32
N THR A 63 -15.80 -0.04 7.36
CA THR A 63 -15.50 1.40 7.33
C THR A 63 -14.18 1.74 8.02
N ALA A 64 -13.47 0.72 8.50
CA ALA A 64 -12.17 0.81 9.13
C ALA A 64 -11.24 -0.26 8.54
N LEU A 65 -9.93 -0.12 8.79
CA LEU A 65 -8.97 -1.15 8.46
C LEU A 65 -9.28 -2.41 9.28
N THR A 66 -9.47 -3.54 8.61
CA THR A 66 -9.81 -4.81 9.24
C THR A 66 -8.78 -5.86 8.86
N ARG A 67 -8.32 -6.62 9.86
CA ARG A 67 -7.45 -7.79 9.67
C ARG A 67 -8.23 -9.03 10.04
N SER A 68 -8.27 -10.00 9.14
CA SER A 68 -8.95 -11.27 9.38
C SER A 68 -8.09 -12.44 8.92
N PRO A 69 -7.95 -13.50 9.73
CA PRO A 69 -7.36 -14.74 9.27
C PRO A 69 -8.28 -15.40 8.24
N VAL A 70 -7.70 -15.85 7.13
CA VAL A 70 -8.39 -16.58 6.07
C VAL A 70 -7.68 -17.91 5.87
N GLU A 71 -8.41 -19.00 6.10
CA GLU A 71 -7.91 -20.34 5.84
C GLU A 71 -7.97 -20.63 4.34
N PHE A 72 -6.81 -20.85 3.72
CA PHE A 72 -6.72 -21.24 2.32
C PHE A 72 -5.65 -22.33 2.15
N ALA A 73 -6.01 -23.43 1.48
CA ALA A 73 -5.12 -24.57 1.25
C ALA A 73 -4.38 -25.07 2.52
N GLY A 74 -5.08 -25.08 3.67
CA GLY A 74 -4.52 -25.52 4.97
C GLY A 74 -3.58 -24.51 5.64
N HIS A 75 -3.53 -23.26 5.16
CA HIS A 75 -2.74 -22.19 5.74
C HIS A 75 -3.64 -21.06 6.25
N ALA A 76 -3.39 -20.64 7.49
CA ALA A 76 -3.98 -19.43 8.07
C ALA A 76 -3.24 -18.19 7.54
N ILE A 77 -3.85 -17.47 6.60
CA ILE A 77 -3.25 -16.28 5.98
C ILE A 77 -3.94 -15.04 6.52
N THR A 78 -3.16 -14.10 7.06
CA THR A 78 -3.73 -12.82 7.51
C THR A 78 -3.99 -11.94 6.30
N VAL A 79 -5.26 -11.64 6.07
CA VAL A 79 -5.70 -10.70 5.03
C VAL A 79 -6.09 -9.40 5.70
N THR A 80 -5.52 -8.30 5.20
CA THR A 80 -5.89 -6.95 5.64
C THR A 80 -6.70 -6.27 4.55
N LEU A 81 -7.81 -5.68 4.95
CA LEU A 81 -8.70 -4.89 4.11
C LEU A 81 -8.68 -3.45 4.61
N GLN A 82 -8.36 -2.52 3.73
CA GLN A 82 -8.34 -1.09 4.00
C GLN A 82 -9.29 -0.36 3.04
N PRO A 83 -10.31 0.35 3.54
CA PRO A 83 -11.13 1.22 2.71
C PRO A 83 -10.29 2.35 2.13
N LEU A 84 -10.41 2.62 0.83
CA LEU A 84 -9.67 3.73 0.22
C LEU A 84 -10.15 5.10 0.71
N SER A 85 -11.36 5.20 1.26
CA SER A 85 -11.87 6.42 1.91
C SER A 85 -11.05 6.84 3.14
N GLY A 86 -10.16 5.99 3.65
CA GLY A 86 -9.19 6.31 4.70
C GLY A 86 -7.87 6.90 4.20
N LEU A 87 -7.68 7.01 2.89
CA LEU A 87 -6.51 7.62 2.27
C LEU A 87 -6.90 8.96 1.66
N ILE A 88 -5.91 9.84 1.47
CA ILE A 88 -6.12 11.11 0.79
C ILE A 88 -6.13 10.86 -0.71
N ASP A 89 -7.27 11.15 -1.34
CA ASP A 89 -7.48 10.96 -2.78
C ASP A 89 -6.81 12.07 -3.58
N LEU A 90 -5.76 11.73 -4.34
CA LEU A 90 -5.03 12.67 -5.18
C LEU A 90 -5.89 13.33 -6.26
N ASN A 91 -7.00 12.72 -6.65
CA ASN A 91 -7.89 13.24 -7.68
C ASN A 91 -9.09 14.01 -7.12
N GLY A 92 -9.34 13.93 -5.80
CA GLY A 92 -10.45 14.60 -5.14
C GLY A 92 -10.06 15.65 -4.09
N ALA A 93 -8.94 15.44 -3.39
CA ALA A 93 -8.56 16.22 -2.21
C ALA A 93 -8.49 17.72 -2.51
N GLN A 94 -9.04 18.54 -1.62
CA GLN A 94 -9.01 20.00 -1.76
C GLN A 94 -7.61 20.57 -1.48
N PRO A 95 -7.25 21.74 -2.06
CA PRO A 95 -5.93 22.35 -1.83
C PRO A 95 -5.55 22.47 -0.34
N PRO A 96 -6.44 22.84 0.61
CA PRO A 96 -6.08 22.93 2.03
C PRO A 96 -5.69 21.57 2.64
N LEU A 97 -6.32 20.47 2.22
CA LEU A 97 -5.98 19.12 2.69
C LEU A 97 -4.63 18.66 2.13
N LEU A 98 -4.37 18.93 0.86
CA LEU A 98 -3.07 18.64 0.24
C LEU A 98 -1.94 19.48 0.88
N ALA A 99 -2.21 20.74 1.22
CA ALA A 99 -1.26 21.58 1.93
C ALA A 99 -0.98 21.02 3.35
N ALA A 100 -2.01 20.61 4.09
CA ALA A 100 -1.84 19.97 5.39
C ALA A 100 -1.02 18.67 5.29
N LEU A 101 -1.27 17.85 4.28
CA LEU A 101 -0.48 16.64 4.00
C LEU A 101 1.00 16.96 3.79
N LEU A 102 1.28 17.95 2.93
CA LEU A 102 2.65 18.38 2.60
C LEU A 102 3.39 18.98 3.81
N GLN A 103 2.67 19.65 4.71
CA GLN A 103 3.24 20.19 5.94
C GLN A 103 3.52 19.09 6.96
N VAL A 104 2.50 18.28 7.28
CA VAL A 104 2.56 17.32 8.39
C VAL A 104 3.37 16.09 8.02
N ALA A 105 3.05 15.45 6.89
CA ALA A 105 3.76 14.24 6.45
C ALA A 105 4.98 14.56 5.59
N GLY A 106 4.88 15.59 4.73
CA GLY A 106 5.98 16.04 3.88
C GLY A 106 7.05 16.85 4.62
N GLY A 107 6.74 17.41 5.79
CA GLY A 107 7.67 18.25 6.56
C GLY A 107 8.01 19.57 5.87
N LEU A 108 7.19 20.03 4.92
CA LEU A 108 7.41 21.29 4.23
C LEU A 108 6.93 22.47 5.09
N PRO A 109 7.61 23.63 5.02
CA PRO A 109 7.10 24.84 5.64
C PRO A 109 5.79 25.28 4.95
N PRO A 110 4.87 25.99 5.65
CA PRO A 110 3.59 26.41 5.07
C PRO A 110 3.73 27.16 3.74
N GLY A 111 4.71 28.06 3.65
CA GLY A 111 4.99 28.84 2.43
C GLY A 111 5.48 28.04 1.22
N ALA A 112 5.88 26.77 1.40
CA ALA A 112 6.20 25.86 0.29
C ALA A 112 5.07 24.84 0.05
N ALA A 113 4.35 24.43 1.09
CA ALA A 113 3.29 23.44 1.00
C ALA A 113 2.04 23.95 0.27
N GLU A 114 1.61 25.18 0.55
CA GLU A 114 0.44 25.80 -0.11
C GLU A 114 0.60 25.93 -1.64
N PRO A 115 1.70 26.51 -2.17
CA PRO A 115 1.86 26.61 -3.62
C PRO A 115 2.01 25.24 -4.29
N LEU A 116 2.69 24.28 -3.64
CA LEU A 116 2.81 22.92 -4.19
C LEU A 116 1.46 22.18 -4.19
N ALA A 117 0.63 22.36 -3.17
CA ALA A 117 -0.73 21.84 -3.13
C ALA A 117 -1.59 22.41 -4.27
N GLN A 118 -1.49 23.71 -4.52
CA GLN A 118 -2.18 24.36 -5.63
C GLN A 118 -1.69 23.82 -6.98
N GLN A 119 -0.37 23.65 -7.13
CA GLN A 119 0.24 23.09 -8.33
C GLN A 119 -0.23 21.64 -8.61
N LEU A 120 -0.44 20.83 -7.57
CA LEU A 120 -1.00 19.48 -7.71
C LEU A 120 -2.41 19.50 -8.30
N VAL A 121 -3.25 20.44 -7.83
CA VAL A 121 -4.62 20.61 -8.32
C VAL A 121 -4.62 21.12 -9.76
N GLU A 122 -3.73 22.04 -10.09
CA GLU A 122 -3.55 22.54 -11.46
C GLU A 122 -3.06 21.44 -12.41
N TRP A 123 -2.12 20.61 -11.96
CA TRP A 123 -1.59 19.49 -12.74
C TRP A 123 -2.72 18.51 -13.10
N ARG A 124 -3.53 18.06 -12.13
CA ARG A 124 -4.71 17.18 -12.39
C ARG A 124 -5.92 17.92 -13.00
N GLY A 125 -5.79 19.20 -13.30
CA GLY A 125 -6.83 19.99 -13.98
C GLY A 125 -6.44 20.36 -15.41
N ALA A 126 -5.15 20.24 -15.73
CA ALA A 126 -4.59 20.62 -17.02
C ALA A 126 -5.18 19.77 -18.14
N ARG A 127 -5.48 20.41 -19.26
CA ARG A 127 -6.03 19.76 -20.46
C ARG A 127 -5.03 19.90 -21.59
N PRO A 128 -4.14 18.93 -21.81
CA PRO A 128 -3.32 18.95 -23.01
C PRO A 128 -4.26 18.91 -24.23
N ASP A 129 -3.96 19.72 -25.23
CA ASP A 129 -4.61 19.70 -26.55
C ASP A 129 -6.15 19.83 -26.53
N GLY A 130 -6.71 20.43 -25.47
CA GLY A 130 -8.16 20.61 -25.31
C GLY A 130 -8.95 19.33 -24.99
N GLY A 131 -8.25 18.24 -24.64
CA GLY A 131 -8.84 16.94 -24.29
C GLY A 131 -9.41 16.87 -22.86
N ALA A 132 -9.57 15.64 -22.36
CA ALA A 132 -9.95 15.40 -20.97
C ALA A 132 -8.88 15.98 -20.02
N PRO A 133 -9.27 16.46 -18.82
CA PRO A 133 -8.30 16.87 -17.82
C PRO A 133 -7.40 15.68 -17.46
N TRP A 134 -6.12 15.96 -17.25
CA TRP A 134 -5.20 15.03 -16.61
C TRP A 134 -5.77 14.54 -15.28
N HIS A 135 -5.38 13.36 -14.87
CA HIS A 135 -5.61 12.84 -13.54
C HIS A 135 -4.41 12.01 -13.14
N PHE A 136 -4.22 11.82 -11.84
CA PHE A 136 -3.25 10.85 -11.36
C PHE A 136 -3.82 9.46 -11.65
N GLU A 137 -3.10 8.64 -12.41
CA GLU A 137 -3.42 7.23 -12.63
C GLU A 137 -2.82 6.36 -11.53
N ALA A 138 -1.66 6.77 -11.05
CA ALA A 138 -0.95 6.12 -9.97
C ALA A 138 -0.39 7.17 -8.98
N VAL A 139 0.00 6.74 -7.79
CA VAL A 139 0.59 7.66 -6.81
C VAL A 139 1.98 8.11 -7.27
N GLU A 140 2.65 7.28 -8.07
CA GLU A 140 3.95 7.50 -8.72
C GLU A 140 3.95 8.72 -9.63
N ASP A 141 2.80 9.08 -10.20
CA ASP A 141 2.65 10.24 -11.08
C ASP A 141 2.96 11.57 -10.36
N LEU A 142 2.99 11.58 -9.02
CA LEU A 142 3.51 12.71 -8.25
C LEU A 142 4.95 13.07 -8.65
N LEU A 143 5.78 12.10 -9.06
CA LEU A 143 7.14 12.36 -9.52
C LEU A 143 7.21 13.13 -10.85
N LEU A 144 6.09 13.24 -11.57
CA LEU A 144 5.97 14.07 -12.77
C LEU A 144 5.72 15.55 -12.43
N VAL A 145 5.36 15.86 -11.17
CA VAL A 145 5.03 17.21 -10.72
C VAL A 145 6.31 17.91 -10.25
N PRO A 146 6.70 19.05 -10.88
CA PRO A 146 7.86 19.81 -10.42
C PRO A 146 7.76 20.18 -8.95
N GLY A 147 8.82 19.96 -8.17
CA GLY A 147 8.83 20.24 -6.73
C GLY A 147 8.56 19.01 -5.86
N ILE A 148 8.20 17.87 -6.44
CA ILE A 148 8.16 16.58 -5.72
C ILE A 148 9.41 15.78 -6.05
N ASP A 149 10.25 15.58 -5.05
CA ASP A 149 11.40 14.68 -5.13
C ASP A 149 11.07 13.29 -4.58
N TYR A 150 11.97 12.32 -4.84
CA TYR A 150 11.78 10.95 -4.38
C TYR A 150 11.66 10.83 -2.85
N PRO A 151 12.47 11.53 -2.03
CA PRO A 151 12.29 11.54 -0.57
C PRO A 151 10.94 12.07 -0.08
N LEU A 152 10.37 13.08 -0.72
CA LEU A 152 9.03 13.56 -0.41
C LEU A 152 7.99 12.54 -0.85
N TYR A 153 8.07 12.04 -2.08
CA TYR A 153 7.16 11.01 -2.60
C TYR A 153 7.11 9.77 -1.70
N GLU A 154 8.25 9.21 -1.27
CA GLU A 154 8.26 8.02 -0.40
C GLU A 154 7.57 8.25 0.95
N ARG A 155 7.64 9.48 1.48
CA ARG A 155 6.94 9.84 2.73
C ARG A 155 5.43 9.97 2.53
N LEU A 156 5.00 10.47 1.37
CA LEU A 156 3.58 10.73 1.08
C LEU A 156 2.84 9.50 0.55
N ARG A 157 3.51 8.65 -0.24
CA ARG A 157 2.95 7.48 -0.91
C ARG A 157 2.05 6.61 -0.03
N PRO A 158 2.39 6.25 1.23
CA PRO A 158 1.52 5.39 2.04
C PRO A 158 0.20 6.04 2.47
N LEU A 159 0.07 7.37 2.34
CA LEU A 159 -1.08 8.16 2.80
C LEU A 159 -2.07 8.50 1.67
N LEU A 160 -1.71 8.14 0.44
CA LEU A 160 -2.35 8.62 -0.77
C LEU A 160 -3.01 7.49 -1.56
N THR A 161 -3.97 7.85 -2.40
CA THR A 161 -4.54 6.97 -3.43
C THR A 161 -4.85 7.77 -4.70
N ALA A 162 -4.60 7.18 -5.86
CA ALA A 162 -5.10 7.66 -7.15
C ALA A 162 -6.41 6.97 -7.57
N ASP A 163 -6.70 5.81 -6.98
CA ASP A 163 -7.84 4.93 -7.28
C ASP A 163 -9.09 5.28 -6.48
N GLY A 164 -9.17 6.45 -5.85
CA GLY A 164 -10.31 6.86 -5.03
C GLY A 164 -11.60 7.11 -5.81
N GLU A 165 -12.60 7.68 -5.14
CA GLU A 165 -13.89 8.08 -5.73
C GLU A 165 -13.95 9.60 -5.96
N SER A 166 -12.80 10.24 -6.19
CA SER A 166 -12.62 11.70 -6.23
C SER A 166 -13.16 12.38 -4.97
N GLN A 167 -12.86 11.81 -3.80
CA GLN A 167 -13.36 12.32 -2.52
C GLN A 167 -12.61 13.59 -2.09
N ALA A 168 -13.35 14.62 -1.67
CA ALA A 168 -12.78 15.91 -1.26
C ALA A 168 -12.01 15.85 0.07
N GLY A 169 -12.39 14.91 0.94
CA GLY A 169 -11.78 14.67 2.24
C GLY A 169 -11.57 13.17 2.51
N VAL A 170 -11.31 12.84 3.77
CA VAL A 170 -11.02 11.48 4.23
C VAL A 170 -11.99 11.08 5.33
N ALA A 171 -12.47 9.85 5.28
CA ALA A 171 -13.25 9.24 6.35
C ALA A 171 -12.33 8.95 7.56
N PRO A 172 -12.48 9.65 8.70
CA PRO A 172 -11.53 9.53 9.81
C PRO A 172 -11.49 8.12 10.43
N LEU A 173 -12.63 7.43 10.44
CA LEU A 173 -12.71 6.05 10.95
C LEU A 173 -11.99 5.05 10.03
N ALA A 174 -11.79 5.37 8.75
CA ALA A 174 -11.00 4.56 7.83
C ALA A 174 -9.52 4.93 7.83
N ALA A 175 -9.17 6.09 8.37
CA ALA A 175 -7.85 6.71 8.20
C ALA A 175 -6.73 6.01 8.97
N LEU A 176 -5.56 5.89 8.34
CA LEU A 176 -4.35 5.41 9.03
C LEU A 176 -3.88 6.45 10.07
N PRO A 177 -3.07 6.06 11.08
CA PRO A 177 -2.57 6.99 12.10
C PRO A 177 -1.91 8.25 11.53
N ASP A 178 -1.12 8.09 10.47
CA ASP A 178 -0.43 9.21 9.82
C ASP A 178 -1.39 10.10 9.03
N VAL A 179 -2.45 9.53 8.43
CA VAL A 179 -3.52 10.31 7.81
C VAL A 179 -4.32 11.06 8.86
N LEU A 180 -4.62 10.43 10.01
CA LEU A 180 -5.25 11.10 11.15
C LEU A 180 -4.40 12.26 11.66
N ALA A 181 -3.07 12.14 11.68
CA ALA A 181 -2.19 13.24 12.03
C ALA A 181 -2.32 14.43 11.06
N VAL A 182 -2.53 14.17 9.75
CA VAL A 182 -2.85 15.23 8.78
C VAL A 182 -4.22 15.85 9.07
N LEU A 183 -5.23 15.04 9.37
CA LEU A 183 -6.59 15.53 9.69
C LEU A 183 -6.61 16.36 10.99
N THR A 184 -5.71 16.10 11.93
CA THR A 184 -5.52 16.88 13.15
C THR A 184 -4.45 17.96 13.01
N GLN A 185 -4.03 18.30 11.79
CA GLN A 185 -3.06 19.36 11.49
C GLN A 185 -1.73 19.21 12.26
N GLY A 186 -1.30 17.98 12.51
CA GLY A 186 -0.07 17.65 13.23
C GLY A 186 -0.24 17.37 14.72
N ASP A 187 -1.44 17.45 15.29
CA ASP A 187 -1.68 17.04 16.68
C ASP A 187 -1.71 15.50 16.79
N ALA A 188 -0.54 14.93 17.08
CA ALA A 188 -0.34 13.49 17.23
C ALA A 188 -1.10 12.91 18.45
N ALA A 189 -1.28 13.69 19.52
CA ALA A 189 -2.02 13.22 20.70
C ALA A 189 -3.50 13.04 20.35
N ARG A 190 -4.09 13.99 19.62
CA ARG A 190 -5.47 13.89 19.15
C ARG A 190 -5.65 12.78 18.13
N ALA A 191 -4.73 12.65 17.16
CA ALA A 191 -4.77 11.56 16.19
C ALA A 191 -4.72 10.18 16.88
N GLY A 192 -3.85 10.03 17.89
CA GLY A 192 -3.75 8.81 18.70
C GLY A 192 -5.02 8.51 19.50
N GLN A 193 -5.69 9.52 20.07
CA GLN A 193 -6.96 9.36 20.77
C GLN A 193 -8.06 8.82 19.84
N ILE A 194 -8.19 9.41 18.64
CA ILE A 194 -9.18 8.98 17.64
C ILE A 194 -8.89 7.55 17.18
N ALA A 195 -7.63 7.23 16.90
CA ALA A 195 -7.21 5.88 16.50
C ALA A 195 -7.52 4.86 17.60
N ALA A 196 -7.18 5.14 18.87
CA ALA A 196 -7.43 4.24 19.98
C ALA A 196 -8.93 4.05 20.28
N ALA A 197 -9.73 5.12 20.19
CA ALA A 197 -11.18 5.05 20.34
C ALA A 197 -11.82 4.18 19.24
N ARG A 198 -11.38 4.35 17.98
CA ARG A 198 -11.79 3.52 16.86
C ARG A 198 -11.39 2.06 17.07
N ASP A 199 -10.12 1.80 17.39
CA ASP A 199 -9.57 0.44 17.47
C ASP A 199 -10.15 -0.36 18.65
N SER A 200 -10.57 0.32 19.71
CA SER A 200 -11.31 -0.30 20.83
C SER A 200 -12.80 -0.50 20.55
N GLY A 201 -13.31 -0.06 19.39
CA GLY A 201 -14.72 -0.22 19.01
C GLY A 201 -15.68 0.69 19.76
N GLN A 202 -15.20 1.82 20.30
CA GLN A 202 -16.06 2.77 21.02
C GLN A 202 -17.14 3.36 20.10
N PRO A 203 -18.42 3.23 20.45
CA PRO A 203 -19.49 3.90 19.71
C PRO A 203 -19.37 5.42 19.83
N GLY A 204 -19.57 6.14 18.72
CA GLY A 204 -19.64 7.60 18.74
C GLY A 204 -18.30 8.27 19.04
N VAL A 205 -17.21 7.80 18.41
CA VAL A 205 -15.90 8.48 18.44
C VAL A 205 -16.09 9.97 18.15
N ASP A 206 -15.57 10.82 19.03
CA ASP A 206 -15.68 12.26 18.88
C ASP A 206 -14.78 12.76 17.74
N LEU A 207 -15.44 13.09 16.62
CA LEU A 207 -14.82 13.67 15.43
C LEU A 207 -15.11 15.18 15.29
N THR A 208 -15.82 15.79 16.25
CA THR A 208 -16.31 17.18 16.14
C THR A 208 -15.19 18.21 16.12
N THR A 209 -14.00 17.82 16.61
CA THR A 209 -12.81 18.67 16.64
C THR A 209 -12.00 18.60 15.35
N LEU A 210 -12.32 17.68 14.43
CA LEU A 210 -11.68 17.64 13.13
C LEU A 210 -12.24 18.75 12.24
N ASP A 211 -11.39 19.27 11.37
CA ASP A 211 -11.85 20.22 10.36
C ASP A 211 -12.88 19.52 9.45
N PRO A 212 -14.13 20.00 9.36
CA PRO A 212 -15.15 19.39 8.51
C PRO A 212 -14.77 19.44 7.01
N GLN A 213 -13.84 20.31 6.61
CA GLN A 213 -13.30 20.31 5.25
C GLN A 213 -12.42 19.08 4.98
N PHE A 214 -11.76 18.53 5.99
CA PHE A 214 -10.87 17.37 5.86
C PHE A 214 -11.57 16.06 6.19
N ALA A 215 -12.39 16.05 7.24
CA ALA A 215 -13.08 14.88 7.75
C ALA A 215 -14.41 14.64 7.02
N GLN A 216 -14.31 14.33 5.72
CA GLN A 216 -15.46 14.03 4.87
C GLN A 216 -15.41 12.59 4.38
N GLY A 217 -16.55 11.91 4.33
CA GLY A 217 -16.67 10.59 3.74
C GLY A 217 -17.24 9.54 4.67
N GLY A 218 -17.31 8.31 4.18
CA GLY A 218 -17.94 7.20 4.89
C GLY A 218 -17.58 5.86 4.26
N SER A 219 -18.60 5.02 4.04
CA SER A 219 -18.42 3.76 3.32
C SER A 219 -17.98 4.02 1.88
N THR A 220 -17.18 3.11 1.34
CA THR A 220 -16.74 3.15 -0.06
C THR A 220 -16.92 1.79 -0.70
N SER A 221 -16.97 1.77 -2.03
CA SER A 221 -16.93 0.54 -2.82
C SER A 221 -15.49 0.10 -3.14
N ARG A 222 -14.49 0.91 -2.80
CA ARG A 222 -13.09 0.69 -3.17
C ARG A 222 -12.21 0.36 -1.98
N TYR A 223 -11.44 -0.71 -2.12
CA TYR A 223 -10.60 -1.24 -1.05
C TYR A 223 -9.22 -1.59 -1.56
N ARG A 224 -8.21 -1.34 -0.74
CA ARG A 224 -6.91 -2.02 -0.85
C ARG A 224 -6.97 -3.27 0.03
N ILE A 225 -6.73 -4.43 -0.57
CA ILE A 225 -6.68 -5.71 0.12
C ILE A 225 -5.31 -6.34 -0.08
N TRP A 226 -4.70 -6.84 0.98
CA TRP A 226 -3.42 -7.54 0.88
C TRP A 226 -3.32 -8.72 1.80
N ALA A 227 -2.47 -9.66 1.43
CA ALA A 227 -2.12 -10.82 2.23
C ALA A 227 -0.62 -10.85 2.45
N GLU A 228 -0.22 -11.23 3.67
CA GLU A 228 1.16 -11.44 4.07
C GLU A 228 1.37 -12.94 4.27
N VAL A 229 2.31 -13.52 3.53
CA VAL A 229 2.61 -14.96 3.57
C VAL A 229 4.06 -15.17 3.98
N PRO A 230 4.33 -15.94 5.05
CA PRO A 230 5.69 -16.22 5.48
C PRO A 230 6.44 -17.06 4.45
N LEU A 231 7.68 -16.67 4.16
CA LEU A 231 8.62 -17.42 3.34
C LEU A 231 9.57 -18.22 4.23
N ASN A 232 10.10 -19.33 3.71
CA ASN A 232 11.10 -20.16 4.39
C ASN A 232 12.40 -19.40 4.75
N THR A 233 12.62 -18.25 4.12
CA THR A 233 13.75 -17.35 4.35
C THR A 233 13.59 -16.46 5.59
N GLY A 234 12.44 -16.51 6.27
CA GLY A 234 12.09 -15.60 7.37
C GLY A 234 11.56 -14.23 6.92
N LYS A 235 11.46 -14.00 5.60
CA LYS A 235 10.82 -12.83 5.00
C LYS A 235 9.31 -13.05 4.84
N MET A 236 8.57 -11.99 4.58
CA MET A 236 7.15 -12.06 4.22
C MET A 236 6.97 -11.68 2.75
N ALA A 237 6.30 -12.53 1.98
CA ALA A 237 5.74 -12.12 0.71
C ALA A 237 4.51 -11.25 0.97
N TYR A 238 4.47 -10.11 0.30
CA TYR A 238 3.36 -9.18 0.32
C TYR A 238 2.73 -9.16 -1.06
N PHE A 239 1.42 -9.33 -1.11
CA PHE A 239 0.67 -9.19 -2.35
C PHE A 239 -0.62 -8.42 -2.08
N ALA A 240 -0.83 -7.35 -2.84
CA ALA A 240 -1.94 -6.44 -2.67
C ALA A 240 -2.69 -6.19 -3.98
N ARG A 241 -3.98 -5.90 -3.83
CA ARG A 241 -4.87 -5.49 -4.90
C ARG A 241 -5.70 -4.30 -4.45
N THR A 242 -5.80 -3.30 -5.31
CA THR A 242 -6.86 -2.31 -5.21
C THR A 242 -8.05 -2.81 -6.00
N VAL A 243 -9.21 -2.89 -5.36
CA VAL A 243 -10.42 -3.45 -5.94
C VAL A 243 -11.59 -2.48 -5.83
N LEU A 244 -12.42 -2.49 -6.86
CA LEU A 244 -13.75 -1.90 -6.88
C LEU A 244 -14.78 -3.02 -6.73
N LEU A 245 -15.57 -2.99 -5.67
CA LEU A 245 -16.68 -3.92 -5.49
C LEU A 245 -17.87 -3.48 -6.34
N SER A 246 -18.38 -4.41 -7.16
CA SER A 246 -19.50 -4.16 -8.05
C SER A 246 -20.71 -4.97 -7.59
N PRO A 247 -21.85 -4.35 -7.26
CA PRO A 247 -23.02 -5.09 -6.79
C PRO A 247 -23.70 -5.92 -7.90
N ASN A 248 -23.48 -5.61 -9.19
CA ASN A 248 -24.22 -6.19 -10.31
C ASN A 248 -23.31 -6.52 -11.50
N THR A 249 -22.61 -7.65 -11.44
CA THR A 249 -21.93 -8.21 -12.62
C THR A 249 -22.24 -9.70 -12.77
N VAL A 250 -22.48 -10.12 -14.02
CA VAL A 250 -22.41 -11.53 -14.41
C VAL A 250 -20.93 -11.92 -14.40
N GLY A 251 -20.50 -12.75 -13.46
CA GLY A 251 -19.09 -13.15 -13.30
C GLY A 251 -18.52 -12.71 -11.96
N VAL A 252 -17.27 -12.22 -11.96
CA VAL A 252 -16.59 -11.80 -10.73
C VAL A 252 -17.21 -10.47 -10.24
N PRO A 253 -17.66 -10.39 -8.98
CA PRO A 253 -18.39 -9.24 -8.43
C PRO A 253 -17.50 -8.11 -7.91
N TRP A 254 -16.26 -8.08 -8.40
CA TRP A 254 -15.30 -7.02 -8.17
C TRP A 254 -14.40 -6.88 -9.38
N ARG A 255 -13.82 -5.69 -9.53
CA ARG A 255 -12.81 -5.38 -10.54
C ARG A 255 -11.51 -5.02 -9.84
N THR A 256 -10.41 -5.61 -10.27
CA THR A 256 -9.08 -5.17 -9.86
C THR A 256 -8.70 -3.92 -10.65
N LEU A 257 -8.34 -2.86 -9.93
CA LEU A 257 -7.86 -1.60 -10.49
C LEU A 257 -6.33 -1.61 -10.58
N HIS A 258 -5.68 -2.01 -9.48
CA HIS A 258 -4.23 -2.01 -9.36
C HIS A 258 -3.74 -3.26 -8.61
N THR A 259 -2.51 -3.70 -8.89
CA THR A 259 -1.87 -4.82 -8.18
C THR A 259 -0.43 -4.49 -7.82
N GLU A 260 -0.05 -4.86 -6.60
CA GLU A 260 1.31 -4.68 -6.10
C GLU A 260 1.81 -5.99 -5.50
N ARG A 261 3.11 -6.25 -5.65
CA ARG A 261 3.77 -7.39 -5.03
C ARG A 261 5.15 -7.00 -4.55
N GLY A 262 5.55 -7.56 -3.43
CA GLY A 262 6.84 -7.29 -2.83
C GLY A 262 7.25 -8.35 -1.83
N ILE A 263 8.48 -8.23 -1.34
CA ILE A 263 8.98 -9.03 -0.24
C ILE A 263 9.42 -8.04 0.84
N THR A 264 8.83 -8.16 2.02
CA THR A 264 9.18 -7.33 3.17
C THR A 264 9.93 -8.12 4.23
N THR A 265 10.76 -7.43 5.00
CA THR A 265 11.40 -7.96 6.22
C THR A 265 10.48 -7.71 7.41
N ARG A 266 10.41 -8.69 8.31
CA ARG A 266 9.62 -8.62 9.54
C ARG A 266 10.18 -7.59 10.52
#